data_AF-A0A7C7KLC3-F1
#
_entry.id   AF-A0A7C7KLC3-F1
#
_cell.length_a   1.000
_cell.length_b   1.000
_cell.length_c   1.000
_cell.angle_alpha   90.00
_cell.angle_beta   90.00
_cell.angle_gamma   90.00
#
_symmetry.space_group_name_H-M   'P 1'
#
loop_
_entity.id
_entity.type
_entity.pdbx_description
1 polymer ?
#
loop_
_entity_poly.entity_id
_entity_poly.type
_entity_poly.pdbx_seq_one_letter_code
_entity_poly.pdbx_strand_id
1 'polypeptide(L)'
;MGRFGVGQGLRRVEDVRFLTGQGRYSDDITLEGQSYAVLVRSPFAHAEITGIDLDDARAAPGVLGVFTAEDLRADGVGDIPCLVPMPGKNGGRTVMPPHPALARGRV
;
A
#
# COMPACT_ATOMS: atom_id res chain seq x y z
N MET A 1 37.49 16.27 -13.93
CA MET A 1 38.12 15.84 -12.65
C MET A 1 37.13 16.17 -11.54
N GLY A 2 36.52 15.17 -10.90
CA GLY A 2 35.47 15.39 -9.90
C GLY A 2 35.99 16.17 -8.69
N ARG A 3 35.29 17.24 -8.29
CA ARG A 3 35.71 18.17 -7.24
C ARG A 3 35.80 17.53 -5.84
N PHE A 4 35.31 16.30 -5.67
CA PHE A 4 35.26 15.57 -4.40
C PHE A 4 35.50 14.06 -4.62
N GLY A 5 36.09 13.39 -3.63
CA GLY A 5 36.47 11.96 -3.67
C GLY A 5 35.83 11.11 -2.56
N VAL A 6 36.05 9.79 -2.64
CA VAL A 6 35.57 8.81 -1.64
C VAL A 6 36.26 9.07 -0.29
N GLY A 7 35.49 9.06 0.80
CA GLY A 7 35.98 9.23 2.17
C GLY A 7 35.97 10.67 2.71
N GLN A 8 35.55 11.66 1.92
CA GLN A 8 35.41 13.04 2.38
C GLN A 8 34.03 13.30 3.00
N GLY A 9 34.00 14.07 4.10
CA GLY A 9 32.76 14.54 4.73
C GLY A 9 32.15 15.70 3.93
N LEU A 10 31.27 15.38 2.99
CA LEU A 10 30.57 16.36 2.16
C LEU A 10 29.22 16.71 2.77
N ARG A 11 28.76 17.96 2.55
CA ARG A 11 27.37 18.32 2.82
C ARG A 11 26.46 17.61 1.83
N ARG A 12 25.30 17.14 2.29
CA ARG A 12 24.35 16.43 1.44
C ARG A 12 23.67 17.42 0.49
N VAL A 13 23.39 16.99 -0.73
CA VAL A 13 22.71 17.82 -1.74
C VAL A 13 21.23 18.00 -1.37
N GLU A 14 20.67 17.01 -0.70
CA GLU A 14 19.29 16.91 -0.30
C GLU A 14 18.93 17.84 0.87
N ASP A 15 19.93 18.23 1.68
CA ASP A 15 19.71 19.05 2.87
C ASP A 15 19.01 20.37 2.54
N VAL A 16 19.37 21.01 1.42
CA VAL A 16 18.78 22.30 1.05
C VAL A 16 17.26 22.18 0.96
N ARG A 17 16.73 21.26 0.15
CA ARG A 17 15.27 21.14 -0.02
C ARG A 17 14.57 20.71 1.26
N PHE A 18 15.18 19.80 2.03
CA PHE A 18 14.56 19.29 3.25
C PHE A 18 14.55 20.31 4.38
N LEU A 19 15.62 21.09 4.55
CA LEU A 19 15.72 22.09 5.61
C LEU A 19 14.92 23.37 5.30
N THR A 20 14.59 23.62 4.03
CA THR A 20 13.80 24.80 3.63
C THR A 20 12.31 24.49 3.40
N GLY A 21 11.83 23.31 3.78
CA GLY A 21 10.44 22.89 3.52
C GLY A 21 10.08 22.76 2.03
N GLN A 22 11.09 22.61 1.17
CA GLN A 22 10.93 22.38 -0.28
C GLN A 22 11.10 20.90 -0.64
N GLY A 23 11.20 20.02 0.36
CA GLY A 23 11.01 18.59 0.17
C GLY A 23 9.56 18.32 -0.22
N ARG A 24 9.34 17.24 -0.98
CA ARG A 24 8.01 16.80 -1.39
C ARG A 24 7.86 15.32 -1.06
N TYR A 25 7.01 15.03 -0.11
CA TYR A 25 6.58 13.70 0.28
C TYR A 25 5.28 13.34 -0.44
N SER A 26 4.83 12.09 -0.29
CA SER A 26 3.61 11.60 -0.96
C SER A 26 2.36 12.41 -0.61
N ASP A 27 2.25 12.88 0.64
CA ASP A 27 1.10 13.63 1.14
C ASP A 27 1.15 15.14 0.80
N ASP A 28 2.30 15.63 0.29
CA ASP A 28 2.43 17.01 -0.20
C ASP A 28 1.91 17.16 -1.65
N ILE A 29 1.46 16.05 -2.25
CA ILE A 29 0.99 16.01 -3.63
C ILE A 29 -0.50 16.30 -3.66
N THR A 30 -0.86 17.42 -4.29
CA THR A 30 -2.24 17.73 -4.67
C THR A 30 -2.41 17.67 -6.19
N LEU A 31 -3.34 16.86 -6.67
CA LEU A 31 -3.73 16.74 -8.08
C LEU A 31 -5.18 17.19 -8.28
N GLU A 32 -5.49 17.71 -9.45
CA GLU A 32 -6.87 18.03 -9.84
C GLU A 32 -7.71 16.76 -9.86
N GLY A 33 -8.90 16.80 -9.25
CA GLY A 33 -9.81 15.65 -9.15
C GLY A 33 -9.34 14.53 -8.20
N GLN A 34 -8.32 14.76 -7.36
CA GLN A 34 -7.87 13.75 -6.42
C GLN A 34 -8.97 13.34 -5.43
N SER A 35 -8.99 12.06 -5.09
CA SER A 35 -9.90 11.48 -4.09
C SER A 35 -9.10 10.83 -2.97
N TYR A 36 -9.73 10.63 -1.83
CA TYR A 36 -9.12 10.01 -0.66
C TYR A 36 -9.71 8.62 -0.45
N ALA A 37 -8.88 7.70 0.04
CA ALA A 37 -9.29 6.36 0.42
C ALA A 37 -8.92 6.09 1.88
N VAL A 38 -9.75 5.29 2.56
CA VAL A 38 -9.51 4.83 3.92
C VAL A 38 -9.73 3.32 3.98
N LEU A 39 -8.93 2.63 4.79
CA LEU A 39 -9.06 1.20 5.01
C LEU A 39 -9.77 0.95 6.34
N VAL A 40 -10.93 0.29 6.28
CA VAL A 40 -11.58 -0.26 7.48
C VAL A 40 -10.81 -1.51 7.91
N ARG A 41 -10.37 -1.54 9.17
CA ARG A 41 -9.54 -2.61 9.72
C ARG A 41 -10.33 -3.46 10.70
N SER A 42 -9.98 -4.74 10.77
CA SER A 42 -10.53 -5.63 11.80
C SER A 42 -10.17 -5.15 13.20
N PRO A 43 -11.13 -5.12 14.14
CA PRO A 43 -10.84 -4.97 15.56
C PRO A 43 -10.39 -6.27 16.24
N PHE A 44 -10.49 -7.41 15.53
CA PHE A 44 -10.13 -8.74 16.02
C PHE A 44 -8.80 -9.20 15.41
N ALA A 45 -7.98 -9.89 16.23
CA ALA A 45 -6.72 -10.46 15.78
C ALA A 45 -6.91 -11.67 14.85
N HIS A 46 -7.99 -12.44 15.05
CA HIS A 46 -8.37 -13.54 14.18
C HIS A 46 -9.87 -13.82 14.31
N ALA A 47 -10.63 -13.75 13.21
CA ALA A 47 -12.09 -13.94 13.22
C ALA A 47 -12.64 -14.27 11.84
N GLU A 48 -13.74 -15.02 11.79
CA GLU A 48 -14.50 -15.20 10.55
C GLU A 48 -15.30 -13.94 10.19
N ILE A 49 -15.28 -13.55 8.93
CA ILE A 49 -16.04 -12.42 8.40
C ILE A 49 -17.40 -12.97 7.96
N THR A 50 -18.41 -12.85 8.84
CA THR A 50 -19.77 -13.34 8.55
C THR A 50 -20.58 -12.38 7.67
N GLY A 51 -20.21 -11.09 7.66
CA GLY A 51 -20.86 -10.07 6.86
C GLY A 51 -20.23 -8.70 7.07
N ILE A 52 -20.48 -7.79 6.13
CA ILE A 52 -20.10 -6.38 6.21
C ILE A 52 -21.31 -5.58 5.72
N ASP A 53 -21.86 -4.73 6.58
CA ASP A 53 -22.89 -3.76 6.20
C ASP A 53 -22.22 -2.51 5.60
N LEU A 54 -22.64 -2.14 4.40
CA LEU A 54 -22.05 -1.05 3.61
C LEU A 54 -23.07 0.04 3.27
N ASP A 55 -24.33 -0.10 3.67
CA ASP A 55 -25.42 0.71 3.14
C ASP A 55 -25.26 2.19 3.53
N ASP A 56 -25.03 2.46 4.82
CA ASP A 56 -24.81 3.82 5.32
C ASP A 56 -23.56 4.47 4.69
N ALA A 57 -22.48 3.69 4.54
CA ALA A 57 -21.24 4.18 3.95
C ALA A 57 -21.42 4.54 2.46
N ARG A 58 -22.18 3.73 1.71
CA ARG A 58 -22.49 3.99 0.30
C ARG A 58 -23.45 5.17 0.12
N ALA A 59 -24.35 5.40 1.07
CA ALA A 59 -25.30 6.51 1.02
C ALA A 59 -24.70 7.86 1.50
N ALA A 60 -23.54 7.85 2.16
CA ALA A 60 -22.95 9.05 2.73
C ALA A 60 -22.55 10.08 1.64
N PRO A 61 -22.89 11.38 1.81
CA PRO A 61 -22.50 12.42 0.86
C PRO A 61 -20.99 12.50 0.64
N GLY A 62 -20.56 12.51 -0.62
CA GLY A 62 -19.15 12.61 -1.01
C GLY A 62 -18.40 11.28 -1.08
N VAL A 63 -19.03 10.16 -0.71
CA VAL A 63 -18.45 8.82 -0.95
C VAL A 63 -18.56 8.46 -2.43
N LEU A 64 -17.42 8.16 -3.04
CA LEU A 64 -17.35 7.78 -4.46
C LEU A 64 -17.47 6.27 -4.68
N GLY A 65 -17.17 5.46 -3.67
CA GLY A 65 -17.23 4.01 -3.74
C GLY A 65 -16.86 3.35 -2.42
N VAL A 66 -17.40 2.17 -2.19
CA VAL A 66 -17.09 1.31 -1.05
C VAL A 66 -16.83 -0.08 -1.58
N PHE A 67 -15.58 -0.55 -1.39
CA PHE A 67 -15.08 -1.76 -2.02
C PHE A 67 -14.72 -2.82 -0.98
N THR A 68 -15.04 -4.06 -1.30
CA THR A 68 -14.73 -5.27 -0.55
C THR A 68 -13.78 -6.16 -1.35
N ALA A 69 -13.33 -7.25 -0.73
CA ALA A 69 -12.51 -8.22 -1.43
C ALA A 69 -13.23 -8.90 -2.62
N GLU A 70 -14.58 -8.95 -2.61
CA GLU A 70 -15.35 -9.48 -3.72
C GLU A 70 -15.39 -8.53 -4.91
N ASP A 71 -15.47 -7.22 -4.67
CA ASP A 71 -15.40 -6.21 -5.73
C ASP A 71 -14.04 -6.29 -6.44
N LEU A 72 -12.96 -6.37 -5.67
CA LEU A 72 -11.60 -6.55 -6.21
C LEU A 72 -11.48 -7.82 -7.04
N ARG A 73 -12.06 -8.93 -6.57
CA ARG A 73 -12.05 -10.21 -7.30
C ARG A 73 -12.86 -10.12 -8.60
N ALA A 74 -14.01 -9.45 -8.57
CA ALA A 74 -14.85 -9.24 -9.75
C ALA A 74 -14.14 -8.40 -10.82
N ASP A 75 -13.35 -7.41 -10.40
CA ASP A 75 -12.54 -6.56 -11.27
C ASP A 75 -11.20 -7.20 -11.72
N GLY A 76 -10.95 -8.45 -11.32
CA GLY A 76 -9.73 -9.17 -11.68
C GLY A 76 -8.47 -8.69 -10.95
N VAL A 77 -8.63 -7.96 -9.84
CA VAL A 77 -7.52 -7.58 -8.96
C VAL A 77 -7.03 -8.83 -8.22
N GLY A 78 -5.84 -9.28 -8.59
CA GLY A 78 -5.20 -10.47 -8.02
C GLY A 78 -4.61 -10.24 -6.62
N ASP A 79 -4.00 -11.31 -6.10
CA ASP A 79 -3.24 -11.26 -4.85
C ASP A 79 -1.91 -10.51 -5.05
N ILE A 80 -1.39 -9.91 -3.97
CA ILE A 80 -0.13 -9.18 -3.96
C ILE A 80 1.03 -10.16 -4.21
N PRO A 81 1.78 -10.02 -5.33
CA PRO A 81 2.87 -10.93 -5.63
C PRO A 81 4.11 -10.59 -4.80
N CYS A 82 4.90 -11.60 -4.43
CA CYS A 82 6.29 -11.37 -4.06
C CYS A 82 7.14 -11.41 -5.34
N LEU A 83 7.62 -10.22 -5.74
CA LEU A 83 8.29 -9.99 -7.02
C LEU A 83 9.70 -10.58 -7.10
N VAL A 84 10.27 -11.00 -5.97
CA VAL A 84 11.62 -11.57 -5.89
C VAL A 84 11.52 -13.01 -5.37
N PRO A 85 11.31 -14.00 -6.26
CA PRO A 85 11.27 -15.39 -5.85
C PRO A 85 12.68 -15.87 -5.47
N MET A 86 12.84 -16.33 -4.23
CA MET A 86 14.07 -16.97 -3.77
C MET A 86 14.01 -18.49 -3.99
N PRO A 87 15.14 -19.18 -4.15
CA PRO A 87 15.17 -20.65 -4.04
C PRO A 87 14.70 -21.09 -2.64
N GLY A 88 13.84 -22.11 -2.61
CA GLY A 88 13.41 -22.73 -1.37
C GLY A 88 14.51 -23.60 -0.75
N LYS A 89 14.23 -24.12 0.45
CA LYS A 89 15.14 -25.02 1.17
C LYS A 89 15.60 -26.17 0.26
N ASN A 90 16.90 -26.48 0.27
CA ASN A 90 17.53 -27.52 -0.54
C ASN A 90 17.32 -27.37 -2.06
N GLY A 91 17.20 -26.14 -2.57
CA GLY A 91 16.95 -25.89 -4.00
C GLY A 91 15.51 -26.15 -4.43
N GLY A 92 14.59 -26.36 -3.49
CA GLY A 92 13.17 -26.53 -3.77
C GLY A 92 12.51 -25.23 -4.25
N ARG A 93 11.22 -25.31 -4.60
CA ARG A 93 10.41 -24.12 -4.90
C ARG A 93 10.03 -23.41 -3.61
N THR A 94 10.11 -22.08 -3.59
CA THR A 94 9.56 -21.29 -2.49
C THR A 94 8.04 -21.39 -2.49
N VAL A 95 7.47 -21.65 -1.32
CA VAL A 95 6.02 -21.60 -1.12
C VAL A 95 5.60 -20.13 -1.21
N MET A 96 4.70 -19.84 -2.15
CA MET A 96 4.12 -18.51 -2.30
C MET A 96 2.64 -18.60 -1.93
N PRO A 97 2.27 -18.35 -0.66
CA PRO A 97 0.88 -18.36 -0.26
C PRO A 97 0.13 -17.19 -0.93
N PRO A 98 -1.20 -17.30 -1.06
CA PRO A 98 -2.03 -16.19 -1.47
C PRO A 98 -1.90 -15.01 -0.48
N HIS A 99 -1.71 -13.81 -1.01
CA HIS A 99 -1.70 -12.56 -0.23
C HIS A 99 -2.80 -11.64 -0.77
N PRO A 100 -4.06 -11.88 -0.39
CA PRO A 100 -5.16 -11.09 -0.93
C PRO A 100 -5.01 -9.62 -0.53
N ALA A 101 -5.33 -8.71 -1.45
CA ALA A 101 -5.23 -7.26 -1.19
C ALA A 101 -6.19 -6.79 -0.06
N LEU A 102 -7.32 -7.50 0.11
CA LEU A 102 -8.25 -7.36 1.23
C LEU A 102 -8.60 -8.73 1.80
N ALA A 103 -8.88 -8.82 3.09
CA ALA A 103 -9.23 -10.08 3.76
C ALA A 103 -10.49 -10.72 3.15
N ARG A 104 -10.50 -12.06 3.01
CA ARG A 104 -11.61 -12.85 2.44
C ARG A 104 -12.01 -13.95 3.41
N GLY A 105 -13.26 -13.95 3.86
CA GLY A 105 -13.85 -14.95 4.77
C GLY A 105 -13.27 -14.94 6.19
N ARG A 106 -12.04 -14.48 6.40
CA ARG A 106 -11.38 -14.44 7.70
C ARG A 106 -10.31 -13.34 7.75
N VAL A 107 -10.11 -12.79 8.95
CA VAL A 107 -9.00 -11.94 9.34
C VAL A 107 -8.05 -12.67 10.28
#